data_AF-A0A2E7TIV3-F1
#
_entry.id   AF-A0A2E7TIV3-F1
#
_cell.length_a   1.000
_cell.length_b   1.000
_cell.length_c   1.000
_cell.angle_alpha   90.00
_cell.angle_beta   90.00
_cell.angle_gamma   90.00
#
_symmetry.space_group_name_H-M   'P 1'
#
loop_
_entity.id
_entity.type
_entity.pdbx_description
1 polymer ?
#
loop_
_entity_poly.entity_id
_entity_poly.type
_entity_poly.pdbx_seq_one_letter_code
_entity_poly.pdbx_strand_id
1 'polypeptide(L)'
;MGPERKLYQDFKKKAPQLILNRIENLSLIGMPDVLGYNKNNHFFTIEFKVTKGKKIRFSPHQIAWHKTHPENTFILLRTLGPRSEKPFSDFLYRGSRITELVACGLSLEACCLGLDSSISLLESLGA
;
A
#
# COMPACT_ATOMS: atom_id res chain seq x y z
N MET A 1 -5.19 -13.37 12.76
CA MET A 1 -4.20 -12.52 12.04
C MET A 1 -4.86 -11.20 11.70
N GLY A 2 -4.24 -10.06 11.98
CA GLY A 2 -4.82 -8.74 11.66
C GLY A 2 -5.09 -8.57 10.16
N PRO A 3 -6.11 -7.80 9.75
CA PRO A 3 -6.48 -7.65 8.34
C PRO A 3 -5.33 -7.21 7.41
N GLU A 4 -4.52 -6.25 7.84
CA GLU A 4 -3.35 -5.75 7.07
C GLU A 4 -2.28 -6.82 6.91
N ARG A 5 -2.00 -7.61 7.97
CA ARG A 5 -1.06 -8.73 7.89
C ARG A 5 -1.54 -9.81 6.90
N LYS A 6 -2.85 -10.06 6.81
CA LYS A 6 -3.41 -10.97 5.81
C LYS A 6 -3.23 -10.41 4.39
N LEU A 7 -3.51 -9.12 4.19
CA LEU A 7 -3.29 -8.44 2.91
C LEU A 7 -1.82 -8.53 2.46
N TYR A 8 -0.87 -8.27 3.37
CA TYR A 8 0.56 -8.44 3.08
C TYR A 8 0.91 -9.87 2.63
N GLN A 9 0.38 -10.90 3.30
CA GLN A 9 0.63 -12.29 2.90
C GLN A 9 0.06 -12.61 1.52
N ASP A 10 -1.16 -12.14 1.23
CA ASP A 10 -1.78 -12.32 -0.09
C ASP A 10 -0.96 -11.63 -1.19
N PHE A 11 -0.50 -10.39 -0.93
CA PHE A 11 0.37 -9.64 -1.83
C PHE A 11 1.71 -10.35 -2.06
N LYS A 12 2.40 -10.74 -0.98
CA LYS A 12 3.69 -11.43 -1.04
C LYS A 12 3.60 -12.77 -1.78
N LYS A 13 2.51 -13.52 -1.59
CA LYS A 13 2.27 -14.79 -2.32
C LYS A 13 2.14 -14.57 -3.83
N LYS A 14 1.54 -13.45 -4.25
CA LYS A 14 1.35 -13.10 -5.65
C LYS A 14 2.53 -12.42 -6.31
N ALA A 15 3.48 -11.89 -5.52
CA ALA A 15 4.61 -11.12 -6.00
C ALA A 15 5.96 -11.86 -5.82
N PRO A 16 6.17 -13.05 -6.43
CA PRO A 16 7.38 -13.85 -6.19
C PRO A 16 8.66 -13.21 -6.73
N GLN A 17 8.55 -12.24 -7.65
CA GLN A 17 9.71 -11.54 -8.22
C GLN A 17 10.14 -10.32 -7.40
N LEU A 18 9.30 -9.87 -6.46
CA LEU A 18 9.63 -8.78 -5.55
C LEU A 18 10.27 -9.34 -4.29
N ILE A 19 11.34 -8.68 -3.83
CA ILE A 19 11.91 -8.99 -2.53
C ILE A 19 11.27 -8.05 -1.52
N LEU A 20 10.53 -8.62 -0.57
CA LEU A 20 9.69 -7.91 0.38
C LEU A 20 10.12 -8.21 1.82
N ASN A 21 10.64 -7.18 2.48
CA ASN A 21 11.09 -7.24 3.87
C ASN A 21 10.14 -6.42 4.75
N ARG A 22 9.49 -7.09 5.69
CA ARG A 22 8.66 -6.41 6.69
C ARG A 22 9.56 -5.61 7.62
N ILE A 23 9.19 -4.36 7.85
CA ILE A 23 9.89 -3.47 8.76
C ILE A 23 9.27 -3.66 10.15
N GLU A 24 9.99 -4.36 11.02
CA GLU A 24 9.61 -4.51 12.43
C GLU A 24 10.35 -3.43 13.23
N ASN A 25 9.75 -2.23 13.32
CA ASN A 25 10.35 -1.11 14.03
C ASN A 25 9.50 -0.71 15.24
N LEU A 26 10.11 -0.69 16.43
CA LEU A 26 9.46 -0.30 17.68
C LEU A 26 9.64 1.20 18.01
N SER A 27 10.57 1.89 17.35
CA SER A 27 11.02 3.25 17.72
C SER A 27 10.60 4.34 16.73
N LEU A 28 10.39 4.02 15.45
CA LEU A 28 9.97 5.01 14.43
C LEU A 28 8.48 4.90 14.15
N ILE A 29 7.71 5.86 14.66
CA ILE A 29 6.27 5.92 14.47
C ILE A 29 5.97 6.39 13.03
N GLY A 30 5.07 5.69 12.34
CA GLY A 30 4.61 6.05 11.00
C GLY A 30 5.46 5.54 9.84
N MET A 31 6.51 4.77 10.12
CA MET A 31 7.26 4.03 9.09
C MET A 31 6.32 3.04 8.37
N PRO A 32 6.40 2.92 7.03
CA PRO A 32 5.63 1.94 6.28
C PRO A 32 5.92 0.50 6.69
N ASP A 33 4.96 -0.39 6.44
CA ASP A 33 5.04 -1.80 6.82
C ASP A 33 6.18 -2.59 6.15
N VAL A 34 6.50 -2.28 4.89
CA VAL A 34 7.42 -3.08 4.07
C VAL A 34 8.41 -2.21 3.31
N LEU A 35 9.68 -2.65 3.32
CA LEU A 35 10.71 -2.25 2.36
C LEU A 35 10.77 -3.32 1.26
N GLY A 36 10.49 -2.92 0.03
CA GLY A 36 10.55 -3.76 -1.15
C GLY A 36 11.62 -3.33 -2.14
N TYR A 37 12.09 -4.26 -2.96
CA TYR A 37 12.83 -3.93 -4.18
C TYR A 37 12.57 -4.96 -5.28
N ASN A 38 12.76 -4.53 -6.53
CA ASN A 38 12.55 -5.33 -7.73
C ASN A 38 13.88 -5.76 -8.38
N LYS A 39 13.79 -6.43 -9.53
CA LYS A 39 14.96 -6.91 -10.28
C LYS A 39 15.85 -5.80 -10.85
N ASN A 40 15.35 -4.57 -10.92
CA ASN A 40 16.10 -3.41 -11.37
C ASN A 40 16.87 -2.75 -10.20
N ASN A 41 16.91 -3.39 -9.03
CA ASN A 41 17.45 -2.83 -7.78
C ASN A 41 16.77 -1.52 -7.35
N HIS A 42 15.53 -1.30 -7.80
CA HIS A 42 14.76 -0.12 -7.44
C HIS A 42 14.02 -0.36 -6.13
N PHE A 43 14.34 0.43 -5.10
CA PHE A 43 13.74 0.33 -3.77
C PHE A 43 12.44 1.13 -3.68
N PHE A 44 11.49 0.60 -2.92
CA PHE A 44 10.23 1.26 -2.61
C PHE A 44 9.68 0.82 -1.25
N THR A 45 8.74 1.59 -0.70
CA THR A 45 8.01 1.21 0.52
C THR A 45 6.53 0.94 0.23
N ILE A 46 5.93 0.06 1.02
CA ILE A 46 4.48 -0.21 0.98
C ILE A 46 3.90 -0.10 2.39
N GLU A 47 2.92 0.76 2.56
CA GLU A 47 1.98 0.79 3.69
C GLU A 47 0.73 -0.02 3.30
N PHE A 48 0.34 -1.00 4.11
CA PHE A 48 -0.86 -1.80 3.89
C PHE A 48 -2.01 -1.26 4.72
N LYS A 49 -3.14 -0.97 4.07
CA LYS A 49 -4.36 -0.55 4.75
C LYS A 49 -5.54 -1.44 4.41
N VAL A 50 -6.41 -1.66 5.38
CA VAL A 50 -7.70 -2.31 5.17
C VAL A 50 -8.82 -1.41 5.70
N THR A 51 -9.83 -1.15 4.87
CA THR A 51 -11.00 -0.35 5.27
C THR A 51 -12.32 -1.09 5.02
N LYS A 52 -13.33 -0.81 5.83
CA LYS A 52 -14.72 -1.30 5.66
C LYS A 52 -15.63 -0.28 4.98
N GLY A 53 -15.14 0.93 4.70
CA GLY A 53 -15.93 2.02 4.15
C GLY A 53 -15.11 3.00 3.33
N LYS A 54 -15.75 4.09 2.88
CA LYS A 54 -15.12 5.07 1.99
C LYS A 54 -13.96 5.83 2.63
N LYS A 55 -14.03 6.09 3.94
CA LYS A 55 -12.99 6.80 4.70
C LYS A 55 -11.84 5.84 5.01
N ILE A 56 -10.62 6.32 4.82
CA ILE A 56 -9.38 5.59 5.12
C ILE A 56 -8.70 6.34 6.26
N ARG A 57 -8.30 5.64 7.33
CA ARG A 57 -7.67 6.26 8.50
C ARG A 57 -6.17 5.99 8.48
N PHE A 58 -5.41 7.06 8.64
CA PHE A 58 -3.96 7.04 8.85
C PHE A 58 -3.65 7.74 10.17
N SER A 59 -2.59 7.32 10.85
CA SER A 59 -2.07 8.09 11.98
C SER A 59 -1.44 9.40 11.49
N PRO A 60 -1.37 10.45 12.33
CA PRO A 60 -0.66 11.68 11.97
C PRO A 60 0.79 11.42 11.56
N HIS A 61 1.44 10.42 12.17
CA HIS A 61 2.80 10.03 11.84
C HIS A 61 2.92 9.34 10.47
N GLN A 62 1.96 8.49 10.10
CA GLN A 62 1.89 7.90 8.75
C GLN A 62 1.74 9.00 7.69
N ILE A 63 0.87 9.98 7.94
CA ILE A 63 0.69 11.13 7.05
C ILE A 63 1.99 11.93 6.95
N ALA A 64 2.63 12.24 8.07
CA ALA A 64 3.88 12.99 8.10
C ALA A 64 4.99 12.26 7.33
N TRP A 65 5.13 10.95 7.53
CA TRP A 65 6.15 10.15 6.86
C TRP A 65 6.02 10.19 5.33
N HIS A 66 4.80 9.98 4.81
CA HIS A 66 4.56 10.04 3.35
C HIS A 66 4.69 11.46 2.77
N LYS A 67 4.39 12.50 3.56
CA LYS A 67 4.64 13.89 3.15
C LYS A 67 6.14 14.21 3.04
N THR A 68 6.97 13.65 3.91
CA THR A 68 8.43 13.87 3.89
C THR A 68 9.17 12.91 2.97
N HIS A 69 8.55 11.79 2.56
CA HIS A 69 9.10 10.79 1.63
C HIS A 69 8.10 10.54 0.47
N PRO A 70 7.89 11.51 -0.43
CA PRO A 70 6.88 11.41 -1.48
C PRO A 70 7.24 10.41 -2.59
N GLU A 71 8.53 10.15 -2.80
CA GLU A 71 9.04 9.36 -3.91
C GLU A 71 9.22 7.88 -3.55
N ASN A 72 8.85 6.99 -4.48
CA ASN A 72 8.97 5.54 -4.32
C ASN A 72 8.27 4.96 -3.08
N THR A 73 7.23 5.63 -2.61
CA THR A 73 6.40 5.15 -1.50
C THR A 73 4.99 4.87 -2.00
N PHE A 74 4.38 3.81 -1.50
CA PHE A 74 3.10 3.33 -1.95
C PHE A 74 2.20 2.94 -0.80
N ILE A 75 0.89 3.00 -1.04
CA ILE A 75 -0.14 2.59 -0.10
C ILE A 75 -1.02 1.55 -0.81
N LEU A 76 -0.99 0.31 -0.34
CA LEU A 76 -1.87 -0.74 -0.84
C LEU A 76 -3.09 -0.86 0.07
N LEU A 77 -4.24 -0.47 -0.46
CA LEU A 77 -5.51 -0.44 0.24
C LEU A 77 -6.40 -1.60 -0.21
N ARG A 78 -6.91 -2.38 0.75
CA ARG A 78 -7.98 -3.35 0.53
C ARG A 78 -9.29 -2.88 1.14
N THR A 79 -10.37 -2.90 0.37
CA THR A 79 -11.72 -2.64 0.87
C THR A 79 -12.43 -3.94 1.20
N LEU A 80 -12.99 -4.04 2.41
CA LEU A 80 -13.90 -5.11 2.81
C LEU A 80 -15.32 -4.66 2.45
N GLY A 81 -15.87 -5.16 1.35
CA GLY A 81 -17.22 -4.81 0.93
C GLY A 81 -18.26 -5.43 1.87
N PRO A 82 -19.31 -4.70 2.31
CA PRO A 82 -20.37 -5.30 3.12
C PRO A 82 -21.28 -6.26 2.30
N ARG A 83 -21.18 -6.28 0.95
CA ARG A 83 -22.14 -7.00 0.08
C ARG A 83 -21.75 -7.15 -1.42
N SER A 84 -20.47 -6.98 -1.80
CA SER A 84 -20.09 -6.99 -3.24
C SER A 84 -19.82 -8.40 -3.79
N GLU A 85 -20.16 -8.62 -5.07
CA GLU A 85 -19.86 -9.86 -5.83
C GLU A 85 -18.37 -10.20 -5.84
N LYS A 86 -17.50 -9.18 -5.77
CA LYS A 86 -16.09 -9.32 -5.41
C LYS A 86 -15.92 -9.01 -3.93
N PRO A 87 -15.55 -9.98 -3.07
CA PRO A 87 -15.51 -9.78 -1.62
C PRO A 87 -14.50 -8.69 -1.19
N PHE A 88 -13.49 -8.44 -2.02
CA PHE A 88 -12.45 -7.43 -1.80
C PHE A 88 -12.13 -6.69 -3.10
N SER A 89 -11.74 -5.42 -2.96
CA SER A 89 -11.11 -4.64 -4.03
C SER A 89 -9.81 -4.04 -3.51
N ASP A 90 -8.76 -4.16 -4.31
CA ASP A 90 -7.42 -3.71 -3.97
C ASP A 90 -7.06 -2.51 -4.83
N PHE A 91 -6.46 -1.50 -4.21
CA PHE A 91 -6.11 -0.23 -4.83
C PHE A 91 -4.70 0.14 -4.43
N LEU A 92 -3.87 0.52 -5.40
CA LEU A 92 -2.55 1.08 -5.12
C LEU A 92 -2.60 2.59 -5.31
N TYR A 93 -2.06 3.31 -4.33
CA TYR A 93 -1.85 4.75 -4.40
C TYR A 93 -0.37 5.06 -4.24
N ARG A 94 0.09 6.13 -4.90
CA ARG A 94 1.39 6.73 -4.60
C ARG A 94 1.32 7.42 -3.23
N GLY A 95 2.36 7.27 -2.42
CA GLY A 95 2.44 7.88 -1.09
C GLY A 95 2.41 9.40 -1.14
N SER A 96 2.91 10.02 -2.21
CA SER A 96 2.77 11.46 -2.46
C SER A 96 1.31 11.95 -2.46
N ARG A 97 0.33 11.08 -2.74
CA ARG A 97 -1.10 11.40 -2.74
C ARG A 97 -1.76 11.21 -1.37
N ILE A 98 -1.00 10.98 -0.28
CA ILE A 98 -1.56 10.70 1.06
C ILE A 98 -2.56 11.77 1.54
N THR A 99 -2.28 13.06 1.28
CA THR A 99 -3.14 14.16 1.73
C THR A 99 -4.51 14.12 1.03
N GLU A 100 -4.50 13.87 -0.28
CA GLU A 100 -5.72 13.70 -1.07
C GLU A 100 -6.44 12.41 -0.70
N LEU A 101 -5.71 11.33 -0.41
CA LEU A 101 -6.30 10.05 -0.02
C LEU A 101 -7.00 10.15 1.34
N VAL A 102 -6.46 10.94 2.28
CA VAL A 102 -7.10 11.26 3.55
C VAL A 102 -8.38 12.08 3.34
N ALA A 103 -8.36 13.05 2.42
CA ALA A 103 -9.49 13.93 2.16
C ALA A 103 -10.63 13.24 1.38
N CYS A 104 -10.29 12.54 0.30
CA CYS A 104 -11.22 11.97 -0.67
C CYS A 104 -11.54 10.49 -0.42
N GLY A 105 -10.68 9.76 0.31
CA GLY A 105 -10.85 8.33 0.51
C GLY A 105 -10.91 7.56 -0.82
N LEU A 106 -11.84 6.60 -0.91
CA LEU A 106 -12.05 5.80 -2.13
C LEU A 106 -12.58 6.57 -3.35
N SER A 107 -12.88 7.87 -3.22
CA SER A 107 -13.19 8.71 -4.38
C SER A 107 -11.94 9.20 -5.11
N LEU A 108 -10.76 9.05 -4.50
CA LEU A 108 -9.49 9.32 -5.17
C LEU A 108 -9.19 8.24 -6.21
N GLU A 109 -8.75 8.63 -7.38
CA GLU A 109 -8.31 7.69 -8.41
C GLU A 109 -7.00 6.98 -7.98
N ALA A 110 -7.03 5.65 -8.00
CA ALA A 110 -5.88 4.80 -7.71
C ALA A 110 -4.99 4.67 -8.96
N CYS A 111 -3.67 4.57 -8.78
CA CYS A 111 -2.77 4.33 -9.92
C CYS A 111 -2.84 2.88 -10.44
N CYS A 112 -3.28 1.95 -9.61
CA CYS A 112 -3.53 0.56 -10.01
C CYS A 112 -4.78 0.00 -9.34
N LEU A 113 -5.51 -0.83 -10.08
CA LEU A 113 -6.70 -1.56 -9.62
C LEU A 113 -6.40 -3.07 -9.57
N GLY A 114 -6.39 -3.65 -8.38
CA GLY A 114 -6.07 -5.05 -8.14
C GLY A 114 -4.59 -5.30 -7.79
N LEU A 115 -4.32 -6.45 -7.15
CA LEU A 115 -2.95 -6.83 -6.79
C LEU A 115 -2.06 -7.04 -8.02
N ASP A 116 -2.57 -7.65 -9.08
CA ASP A 116 -1.74 -8.03 -10.21
C ASP A 116 -1.19 -6.79 -10.95
N SER A 117 -2.03 -5.78 -11.20
CA SER A 117 -1.59 -4.50 -11.77
C SER A 117 -0.67 -3.73 -10.83
N SER A 118 -0.91 -3.79 -9.52
CA SER A 118 -0.05 -3.18 -8.50
C SER A 118 1.36 -3.78 -8.52
N ILE A 119 1.45 -5.12 -8.62
CA ILE A 119 2.70 -5.85 -8.69
C ILE A 119 3.44 -5.52 -9.98
N SER A 120 2.75 -5.53 -11.13
CA SER A 120 3.36 -5.18 -12.41
C SER A 120 3.93 -3.75 -12.42
N LEU A 121 3.27 -2.78 -11.77
CA LEU A 121 3.82 -1.44 -11.62
C LEU A 121 5.10 -1.45 -10.77
N LEU A 122 5.10 -2.14 -9.63
CA LEU A 122 6.25 -2.17 -8.73
C LEU A 122 7.45 -2.92 -9.34
N GLU A 123 7.18 -3.98 -10.12
CA GLU A 123 8.21 -4.72 -10.86
C GLU A 123 8.87 -3.89 -11.97
N SER A 124 8.17 -2.93 -12.56
CA SER A 124 8.69 -2.08 -13.64
C SER A 124 9.41 -0.81 -13.19
N LEU A 125 9.40 -0.49 -11.89
CA LEU A 125 10.10 0.71 -11.39
C LEU A 125 11.60 0.64 -11.71
N GLY A 126 12.16 1.79 -12.11
CA GLY A 126 13.58 1.90 -12.46
C GLY A 126 14.01 1.18 -13.73
N ALA A 127 13.05 0.68 -14.54
CA ALA A 127 13.29 0.15 -15.88
C ALA A 127 13.46 1.27 -16.92
#